data_AF-A0A529HNU8-F1
#
_entry.id   AF-A0A529HNU8-F1
#
_cell.length_a   1.000
_cell.length_b   1.000
_cell.length_c   1.000
_cell.angle_alpha   90.00
_cell.angle_beta   90.00
_cell.angle_gamma   90.00
#
_symmetry.space_group_name_H-M   'P 1'
#
loop_
_entity.id
_entity.type
_entity.pdbx_description
1 polymer ?
#
loop_
_entity_poly.entity_id
_entity_poly.type
_entity_poly.pdbx_seq_one_letter_code
_entity_poly.pdbx_strand_id
1 'polypeptide(L)'
;MLVKTEASAFGNGAFADRLKTAGIEWLVIAGVWTEACIDATVKDAVALGFRVLLVKDACGSGSAAMHQTAILNLANRLYGGAVTGTLDACRLLAGDTVDAWQVEGSVPLRFTYDNAARLYDEL
;
A
#
# COMPACT_ATOMS: atom_id res chain seq x y z
N MET A 1 17.94 2.41 9.20
CA MET A 1 17.54 3.65 8.51
C MET A 1 18.00 3.57 7.06
N LEU A 2 17.12 3.84 6.10
CA LEU A 2 17.44 3.93 4.67
C LEU A 2 17.35 5.41 4.26
N VAL A 3 18.37 5.94 3.60
CA VAL A 3 18.34 7.29 3.02
C VAL A 3 18.17 7.13 1.51
N LYS A 4 17.17 7.79 0.93
CA LYS A 4 16.85 7.71 -0.50
C LYS A 4 16.69 9.10 -1.10
N THR A 5 17.07 9.23 -2.36
CA THR A 5 16.90 10.46 -3.17
C THR A 5 15.76 10.34 -4.18
N GLU A 6 15.15 9.16 -4.29
CA GLU A 6 14.04 8.85 -5.20
C GLU A 6 12.72 8.67 -4.44
N ALA A 7 11.61 8.68 -5.17
CA ALA A 7 10.27 8.49 -4.57
C ALA A 7 10.14 7.10 -3.95
N SER A 8 10.48 6.04 -4.71
CA SER A 8 10.41 4.65 -4.25
C SER A 8 11.54 4.30 -3.27
N ALA A 9 11.25 3.49 -2.26
CA ALA A 9 12.27 2.88 -1.40
C ALA A 9 13.17 1.87 -2.14
N PHE A 10 12.81 1.47 -3.36
CA PHE A 10 13.51 0.47 -4.16
C PHE A 10 14.36 1.04 -5.30
N GLY A 11 14.45 2.36 -5.46
CA GLY A 11 15.13 3.00 -6.60
C GLY A 11 16.56 2.53 -6.88
N ASN A 12 17.32 2.20 -5.82
CA ASN A 12 18.70 1.71 -5.95
C ASN A 12 18.85 0.18 -6.04
N GLY A 13 17.76 -0.59 -5.97
CA GLY A 13 17.74 -2.07 -5.99
C GLY A 13 18.29 -2.78 -4.75
N ALA A 14 19.33 -2.24 -4.11
CA ALA A 14 20.04 -2.88 -2.98
C ALA A 14 19.12 -3.19 -1.78
N PHE A 15 18.07 -2.39 -1.56
CA PHE A 15 17.10 -2.66 -0.51
C PHE A 15 16.24 -3.90 -0.80
N ALA A 16 15.81 -4.09 -2.05
CA ALA A 16 15.02 -5.26 -2.44
C ALA A 16 15.82 -6.57 -2.26
N ASP A 17 17.08 -6.58 -2.70
CA ASP A 17 17.95 -7.77 -2.59
C ASP A 17 18.16 -8.17 -1.13
N ARG A 18 18.35 -7.17 -0.26
CA ARG A 18 18.47 -7.41 1.19
C ARG A 18 17.21 -8.05 1.77
N LEU A 19 16.02 -7.58 1.40
CA LEU A 19 14.76 -8.15 1.88
C LEU A 19 14.56 -9.59 1.37
N LYS A 20 14.84 -9.83 0.08
CA LYS A 20 14.76 -11.17 -0.52
C LYS A 20 15.74 -12.15 0.13
N THR A 21 16.96 -11.72 0.39
CA THR A 21 17.99 -12.53 1.07
C THR A 21 17.56 -12.89 2.50
N ALA A 22 16.82 -11.99 3.16
CA ALA A 22 16.25 -12.24 4.48
C ALA A 22 14.96 -13.10 4.45
N GLY A 23 14.49 -13.54 3.28
CA GLY A 23 13.28 -14.34 3.15
C GLY A 23 12.00 -13.55 3.40
N ILE A 24 12.01 -12.23 3.26
CA ILE A 24 10.82 -11.40 3.45
C ILE A 24 9.93 -11.45 2.21
N GLU A 25 8.68 -11.85 2.40
CA GLU A 25 7.66 -11.95 1.35
C GLU A 25 6.61 -10.83 1.43
N TRP A 26 6.30 -10.37 2.63
CA TRP A 26 5.28 -9.35 2.91
C TRP A 26 5.88 -8.06 3.43
N LEU A 27 5.38 -6.94 2.93
CA LEU A 27 5.73 -5.60 3.37
C LEU A 27 4.50 -4.88 3.90
N VAL A 28 4.58 -4.39 5.13
CA VAL A 28 3.60 -3.46 5.69
C VAL A 28 4.04 -2.04 5.31
N ILE A 29 3.23 -1.32 4.54
CA ILE A 29 3.59 -0.01 3.98
C ILE A 29 2.64 1.06 4.52
N ALA A 30 3.24 2.13 5.05
CA ALA A 30 2.59 3.33 5.58
C ALA A 30 3.51 4.56 5.42
N GLY A 31 2.95 5.78 5.51
CA GLY A 31 3.71 7.04 5.49
C GLY A 31 3.23 8.06 4.46
N VAL A 32 4.12 8.97 4.05
CA VAL A 32 3.79 10.09 3.16
C VAL A 32 4.80 10.28 2.02
N TRP A 33 4.39 10.77 0.84
CA TRP A 33 3.01 11.10 0.44
C TRP A 33 2.36 9.93 -0.30
N THR A 34 1.05 9.77 -0.12
CA THR A 34 0.28 8.60 -0.59
C THR A 34 0.37 8.43 -2.10
N GLU A 35 0.15 9.51 -2.84
CA GLU A 35 0.19 9.62 -4.30
C GLU A 35 1.61 9.72 -4.88
N ALA A 36 2.64 9.76 -4.03
CA ALA A 36 4.03 9.91 -4.45
C ALA A 36 4.91 8.77 -3.92
N CYS A 37 5.58 8.96 -2.77
CA CYS A 37 6.54 8.00 -2.24
C CYS A 37 5.89 6.64 -1.91
N ILE A 38 4.67 6.64 -1.38
CA ILE A 38 3.94 5.41 -1.07
C ILE A 38 3.54 4.71 -2.37
N ASP A 39 2.89 5.42 -3.29
CA ASP A 39 2.49 4.87 -4.58
C ASP A 39 3.66 4.25 -5.36
N ALA A 40 4.77 4.98 -5.47
CA ALA A 40 5.98 4.48 -6.13
C ALA A 40 6.55 3.23 -5.44
N THR A 41 6.62 3.24 -4.10
CA THR A 41 7.16 2.10 -3.34
C THR A 41 6.25 0.87 -3.44
N VAL A 42 4.93 1.04 -3.39
CA VAL A 42 3.97 -0.06 -3.49
C VAL A 42 4.02 -0.69 -4.89
N LYS A 43 4.04 0.13 -5.95
CA LYS A 43 4.14 -0.36 -7.33
C LYS A 43 5.42 -1.15 -7.56
N ASP A 44 6.55 -0.64 -7.09
CA ASP A 44 7.82 -1.36 -7.19
C ASP A 44 7.83 -2.64 -6.37
N ALA A 45 7.28 -2.62 -5.14
CA ALA A 45 7.18 -3.81 -4.31
C ALA A 45 6.43 -4.94 -5.04
N VAL A 46 5.26 -4.62 -5.61
CA VAL A 46 4.46 -5.57 -6.39
C VAL A 46 5.23 -6.06 -7.62
N ALA A 47 5.87 -5.15 -8.37
CA ALA A 47 6.66 -5.51 -9.55
C ALA A 47 7.86 -6.41 -9.22
N LEU A 48 8.44 -6.25 -8.03
CA LEU A 48 9.57 -7.05 -7.53
C LEU A 48 9.13 -8.39 -6.92
N GLY A 49 7.82 -8.65 -6.84
CA GLY A 49 7.24 -9.89 -6.34
C GLY A 49 6.94 -9.92 -4.84
N PHE A 50 7.02 -8.78 -4.15
CA PHE A 50 6.58 -8.69 -2.76
C PHE A 50 5.06 -8.56 -2.67
N ARG A 51 4.49 -9.12 -1.61
CA ARG A 51 3.11 -8.87 -1.20
C ARG A 51 3.08 -7.64 -0.30
N VAL A 52 2.04 -6.82 -0.43
CA VAL A 52 1.93 -5.56 0.30
C VAL A 52 0.67 -5.56 1.15
N LEU A 53 0.81 -5.25 2.42
CA LEU A 53 -0.26 -4.78 3.29
C LEU A 53 -0.18 -3.25 3.36
N LEU A 54 -1.09 -2.57 2.67
CA LEU A 54 -1.17 -1.11 2.65
C LEU A 54 -2.06 -0.63 3.80
N VAL A 55 -1.51 0.16 4.72
CA VAL A 55 -2.23 0.66 5.89
C VAL A 55 -2.78 2.05 5.56
N LYS A 56 -4.05 2.11 5.14
CA LYS A 56 -4.62 3.30 4.48
C LYS A 56 -4.65 4.53 5.38
N ASP A 57 -5.05 4.36 6.65
CA ASP A 57 -5.19 5.45 7.63
C ASP A 57 -3.86 5.88 8.28
N ALA A 58 -2.78 5.12 8.05
CA ALA A 58 -1.41 5.49 8.38
C ALA A 58 -0.68 6.13 7.18
N CYS A 59 -1.37 6.38 6.07
CA CYS A 59 -0.88 7.13 4.94
C CYS A 59 -1.48 8.55 4.90
N GLY A 60 -0.83 9.47 4.20
CA GLY A 60 -1.32 10.84 4.06
C GLY A 60 -0.82 11.57 2.81
N SER A 61 -1.48 12.67 2.46
CA SER A 61 -1.17 13.53 1.31
C SER A 61 -1.46 14.99 1.65
N GLY A 62 -1.17 15.92 0.73
CA GLY A 62 -1.50 17.34 0.85
C GLY A 62 -3.01 17.64 0.87
N SER A 63 -3.87 16.69 0.44
CA SER A 63 -5.32 16.78 0.62
C SER A 63 -5.96 15.40 0.77
N ALA A 64 -7.16 15.36 1.34
CA ALA A 64 -7.95 14.12 1.44
C ALA A 64 -8.23 13.51 0.07
N ALA A 65 -8.57 14.33 -0.93
CA ALA A 65 -8.83 13.85 -2.29
C ALA A 65 -7.60 13.18 -2.92
N MET A 66 -6.40 13.78 -2.78
CA MET A 66 -5.16 13.19 -3.29
C MET A 66 -4.84 11.86 -2.59
N HIS A 67 -5.01 11.81 -1.27
CA HIS A 67 -4.79 10.60 -0.48
C HIS A 67 -5.78 9.47 -0.85
N GLN A 68 -7.08 9.74 -0.80
CA GLN A 68 -8.14 8.74 -1.01
C GLN A 68 -8.09 8.17 -2.43
N THR A 69 -7.93 9.02 -3.44
CA THR A 69 -7.82 8.55 -4.84
C THR A 69 -6.55 7.75 -5.09
N ALA A 70 -5.44 8.07 -4.43
CA ALA A 70 -4.21 7.28 -4.51
C ALA A 70 -4.38 5.89 -3.85
N ILE A 71 -4.99 5.81 -2.66
CA ILE A 71 -5.29 4.52 -2.03
C ILE A 71 -6.19 3.66 -2.93
N LEU A 72 -7.27 4.22 -3.49
CA LEU A 72 -8.17 3.50 -4.38
C LEU A 72 -7.46 3.01 -5.67
N ASN A 73 -6.57 3.83 -6.23
CA ASN A 73 -5.75 3.45 -7.37
C ASN A 73 -4.80 2.30 -7.04
N LEU A 74 -4.13 2.37 -5.89
CA LEU A 74 -3.22 1.32 -5.42
C LEU A 74 -3.95 0.02 -5.13
N ALA A 75 -5.09 0.10 -4.42
CA ALA A 75 -5.94 -1.04 -4.09
C ALA A 75 -6.31 -1.84 -5.36
N ASN A 76 -6.75 -1.17 -6.43
CA ASN A 76 -7.06 -1.81 -7.72
C ASN A 76 -5.90 -2.59 -8.37
N ARG A 77 -4.65 -2.38 -7.95
CA ARG A 77 -3.45 -2.99 -8.54
C ARG A 77 -2.62 -3.78 -7.53
N LEU A 78 -3.15 -4.00 -6.33
CA LEU A 78 -2.45 -4.66 -5.23
C LEU A 78 -2.56 -6.19 -5.31
N TYR A 79 -2.16 -6.78 -6.43
CA TYR A 79 -2.34 -8.21 -6.70
C TYR A 79 -1.63 -9.08 -5.67
N GLY A 80 -2.40 -9.89 -4.94
CA GLY A 80 -1.91 -10.74 -3.86
C GLY A 80 -1.61 -10.01 -2.54
N GLY A 81 -1.78 -8.69 -2.49
CA GLY A 81 -1.70 -7.89 -1.26
C GLY A 81 -3.07 -7.60 -0.65
N ALA A 82 -3.11 -6.68 0.31
CA ALA A 82 -4.31 -6.28 1.02
C ALA A 82 -4.25 -4.81 1.47
N VAL A 83 -5.42 -4.20 1.68
CA VAL A 83 -5.59 -2.88 2.29
C VAL A 83 -6.30 -3.05 3.63
N THR A 84 -5.86 -2.31 4.65
CA THR A 84 -6.48 -2.32 5.98
C THR A 84 -6.25 -1.01 6.73
N GLY A 85 -6.88 -0.84 7.89
CA GLY A 85 -6.60 0.24 8.84
C GLY A 85 -5.52 -0.12 9.87
N THR A 86 -5.04 0.87 10.61
CA THR A 86 -3.92 0.75 11.54
C THR A 86 -4.20 -0.27 12.64
N LEU A 87 -5.43 -0.28 13.17
CA LEU A 87 -5.81 -1.21 14.22
C LEU A 87 -5.67 -2.67 13.77
N ASP A 88 -6.22 -3.00 12.60
CA ASP A 88 -6.18 -4.35 12.06
C ASP A 88 -4.78 -4.74 11.57
N ALA A 89 -3.99 -3.78 11.06
CA ALA A 89 -2.57 -4.00 10.79
C ALA A 89 -1.78 -4.38 12.07
N CYS A 90 -2.03 -3.69 13.19
CA CYS A 90 -1.42 -4.05 14.48
C CYS A 90 -1.85 -5.43 14.96
N ARG A 91 -3.13 -5.80 14.77
CA ARG A 91 -3.65 -7.14 15.12
C ARG A 91 -2.99 -8.23 14.28
N LEU A 92 -2.86 -8.02 12.96
CA LEU A 92 -2.10 -8.93 12.09
C LEU A 92 -0.67 -9.12 12.55
N LEU A 93 0.03 -8.04 12.91
CA LEU A 93 1.40 -8.11 13.44
C LEU A 93 1.50 -8.82 14.79
N ALA A 94 0.42 -8.84 15.59
CA ALA A 94 0.34 -9.58 16.83
C ALA A 94 -0.01 -11.07 16.63
N GLY A 95 -0.27 -11.50 15.39
CA GLY A 95 -0.61 -12.89 15.04
C GLY A 95 -2.12 -13.18 14.98
N ASP A 96 -2.97 -12.16 15.08
CA ASP A 96 -4.42 -12.33 14.89
C ASP A 96 -4.78 -12.52 13.41
N THR A 97 -6.00 -12.99 13.17
CA THR A 97 -6.65 -12.95 11.86
C THR A 97 -7.61 -11.77 11.80
N VAL A 98 -7.57 -11.02 10.70
CA VAL A 98 -8.48 -9.89 10.42
C VAL A 98 -9.05 -10.01 9.02
N ASP A 99 -10.22 -9.43 8.81
CA ASP A 99 -10.73 -9.19 7.47
C ASP A 99 -10.02 -7.96 6.89
N ALA A 100 -9.45 -8.10 5.69
CA ALA A 100 -8.77 -7.02 4.99
C ALA A 100 -9.18 -7.04 3.53
N TRP A 101 -9.32 -5.85 2.93
CA TRP A 101 -9.71 -5.74 1.54
C TRP A 101 -8.62 -6.32 0.63
N GLN A 102 -9.01 -7.16 -0.34
CA GLN A 102 -8.11 -7.72 -1.34
C GLN A 102 -8.68 -7.49 -2.74
N VAL A 103 -7.78 -7.35 -3.71
CA VAL A 103 -8.19 -7.16 -5.11
C VAL A 103 -8.73 -8.47 -5.69
N GLU A 104 -9.98 -8.42 -6.16
CA GLU A 104 -10.61 -9.50 -6.91
C GLU A 104 -10.98 -9.00 -8.32
N GLY A 105 -10.47 -9.67 -9.35
CA GLY A 105 -10.63 -9.25 -10.74
C GLY A 105 -9.73 -8.07 -11.15
N SER A 106 -9.96 -7.53 -12.35
CA SER A 106 -9.00 -6.59 -12.97
C SER A 106 -9.11 -5.14 -12.49
N VAL A 107 -10.32 -4.67 -12.13
CA VAL A 107 -10.59 -3.30 -11.63
C VAL A 107 -11.89 -3.30 -10.81
N PRO A 108 -11.87 -3.79 -9.56
CA PRO A 108 -13.08 -3.84 -8.72
C PRO A 108 -13.56 -2.45 -8.25
N LEU A 109 -12.65 -1.51 -8.00
CA LEU A 109 -12.99 -0.18 -7.49
C LEU A 109 -13.13 0.83 -8.63
N ARG A 110 -14.37 1.10 -9.05
CA ARG A 110 -14.69 2.10 -10.07
C ARG A 110 -15.06 3.43 -9.41
N PHE A 111 -14.06 4.19 -9.04
CA PHE A 111 -14.26 5.45 -8.34
C PHE A 111 -14.41 6.65 -9.30
N THR A 112 -15.18 7.63 -8.87
CA THR A 112 -15.36 8.96 -9.45
C THR A 112 -15.05 10.01 -8.37
N TYR A 113 -15.01 11.29 -8.72
CA TYR A 113 -14.85 12.35 -7.73
C TYR A 113 -15.94 12.31 -6.64
N ASP A 114 -17.18 11.97 -7.01
CA ASP A 114 -18.32 11.99 -6.10
C ASP A 114 -18.35 10.82 -5.12
N ASN A 115 -17.75 9.67 -5.48
CA ASN A 115 -17.84 8.44 -4.68
C ASN A 115 -16.50 8.00 -4.06
N ALA A 116 -15.39 8.68 -4.34
CA ALA A 116 -14.07 8.29 -3.87
C ALA A 116 -13.98 8.22 -2.35
N ALA A 117 -14.52 9.19 -1.61
CA ALA A 117 -14.49 9.19 -0.16
C ALA A 117 -15.20 7.95 0.43
N ARG A 118 -16.42 7.65 -0.05
CA ARG A 118 -17.18 6.48 0.39
C ARG A 118 -16.44 5.17 0.08
N LEU A 119 -15.94 5.01 -1.14
CA LEU A 119 -15.20 3.81 -1.52
C LEU A 119 -13.92 3.65 -0.71
N TYR A 120 -13.24 4.74 -0.36
CA TYR A 120 -12.07 4.71 0.51
C TYR A 120 -12.44 4.22 1.91
N ASP A 121 -13.57 4.66 2.47
CA ASP A 121 -14.02 4.24 3.81
C ASP A 121 -14.37 2.75 3.84
N GLU A 122 -14.85 2.20 2.73
CA GLU A 122 -15.21 0.78 2.55
C GLU A 122 -14.01 -0.17 2.36
N LEU A 123 -12.79 0.35 2.14
CA LEU A 123 -11.55 -0.43 2.12
C LEU A 123 -11.07 -0.83 3.52
#